data_AF-A0A2X2BID8-F1
#
_entry.id   AF-A0A2X2BID8-F1
#
_cell.length_a   1.000
_cell.length_b   1.000
_cell.length_c   1.000
_cell.angle_alpha   90.00
_cell.angle_beta   90.00
_cell.angle_gamma   90.00
#
_symmetry.space_group_name_H-M   'P 1'
#
loop_
_entity.id
_entity.type
_entity.pdbx_description
1 polymer ?
#
loop_
_entity_poly.entity_id
_entity_poly.type
_entity_poly.pdbx_seq_one_letter_code
_entity_poly.pdbx_strand_id
1 'polypeptide(L)'
;MNKRKHQKVITLDFSEGIELAFSKVKVTDKEGKEITVGKLSLDPVNNTKLLLPLEGELAEGNYSVDWSVVSVDGHKTKGSYQFSVK
;
A
#
# COMPACT_ATOMS: atom_id res chain seq x y z
N MET A 1 17.65 -22.17 -8.08
CA MET A 1 16.43 -21.98 -8.89
C MET A 1 15.57 -20.94 -8.18
N ASN A 2 15.70 -19.65 -8.53
CA ASN A 2 14.93 -18.59 -7.87
C ASN A 2 13.51 -18.61 -8.43
N LYS A 3 12.59 -19.28 -7.71
CA LYS A 3 11.16 -19.12 -7.99
C LYS A 3 10.85 -17.64 -7.83
N ARG A 4 10.54 -16.94 -8.93
CA ARG A 4 9.94 -15.61 -8.87
C ARG A 4 8.60 -15.78 -8.13
N LYS A 5 8.57 -15.52 -6.82
CA LYS A 5 7.32 -15.28 -6.12
C LYS A 5 6.63 -14.15 -6.90
N HIS A 6 5.47 -14.43 -7.47
CA HIS A 6 4.60 -13.36 -7.98
C HIS A 6 4.04 -12.68 -6.73
N GLN A 7 4.76 -11.67 -6.27
CA GLN A 7 4.38 -10.90 -5.11
C GLN A 7 3.16 -10.05 -5.49
N LYS A 8 2.02 -10.27 -4.81
CA LYS A 8 0.86 -9.40 -4.96
C LYS A 8 1.22 -8.03 -4.37
N VAL A 9 0.70 -6.97 -4.98
CA VAL A 9 1.00 -5.58 -4.61
C VAL A 9 -0.32 -4.84 -4.46
N ILE A 10 -0.48 -4.11 -3.36
CA ILE A 10 -1.54 -3.11 -3.23
C ILE A 10 -1.00 -1.83 -3.88
N THR A 11 -1.75 -1.32 -4.86
CA THR A 11 -1.41 -0.07 -5.54
C THR A 11 -2.37 1.02 -5.09
N LEU A 12 -1.84 2.17 -4.67
CA LEU A 12 -2.61 3.36 -4.36
C LEU A 12 -2.30 4.43 -5.41
N ASP A 13 -3.34 4.94 -6.03
CA ASP A 13 -3.30 5.95 -7.08
C ASP A 13 -3.65 7.33 -6.52
N PHE A 14 -2.79 8.31 -6.79
CA PHE A 14 -2.98 9.71 -6.43
C PHE A 14 -2.97 10.59 -7.68
N SER A 15 -3.54 11.79 -7.55
CA SER A 15 -3.54 12.80 -8.61
C SER A 15 -2.21 13.55 -8.74
N GLU A 16 -1.37 13.49 -7.72
CA GLU A 16 -0.10 14.22 -7.61
C GLU A 16 1.03 13.29 -7.22
N GLY A 17 2.27 13.69 -7.53
CA GLY A 17 3.46 12.95 -7.14
C GLY A 17 3.58 12.87 -5.62
N ILE A 18 4.14 11.77 -5.11
CA ILE A 18 4.23 11.51 -3.67
C ILE A 18 5.67 11.59 -3.15
N GLU A 19 5.83 12.30 -2.03
CA GLU A 19 7.05 12.27 -1.20
C GLU A 19 7.06 11.01 -0.34
N LEU A 20 7.72 9.97 -0.85
CA LEU A 20 7.73 8.64 -0.24
C LEU A 20 8.25 8.64 1.21
N ALA A 21 9.28 9.43 1.51
CA ALA A 21 9.92 9.45 2.83
C ALA A 21 8.98 9.93 3.95
N PHE A 22 7.93 10.68 3.61
CA PHE A 22 6.94 11.22 4.55
C PHE A 22 5.59 10.52 4.47
N SER A 23 5.50 9.45 3.69
CA SER A 23 4.27 8.72 3.40
C SER A 23 4.25 7.35 4.08
N LYS A 24 3.06 6.89 4.49
CA LYS A 24 2.84 5.63 5.20
C LYS A 24 1.55 4.98 4.74
N VAL A 25 1.57 3.65 4.66
CA VAL A 25 0.39 2.81 4.42
C VAL A 25 0.42 1.66 5.41
N LYS A 26 -0.72 1.36 6.03
CA LYS A 26 -0.91 0.26 6.96
C LYS A 26 -2.11 -0.57 6.50
N VAL A 27 -1.98 -1.89 6.58
CA VAL A 27 -3.05 -2.82 6.23
C VAL A 27 -3.38 -3.64 7.47
N THR A 28 -4.67 -3.72 7.83
CA THR A 28 -5.14 -4.58 8.93
C THR A 28 -6.22 -5.53 8.45
N ASP A 29 -6.33 -6.69 9.07
CA ASP A 29 -7.50 -7.56 8.89
C ASP A 29 -8.71 -7.07 9.69
N LYS A 30 -9.81 -7.82 9.61
CA LYS A 30 -11.07 -7.56 10.32
C LYS A 30 -10.93 -7.52 11.86
N GLU A 31 -9.90 -8.14 12.42
CA GLU A 31 -9.63 -8.17 13.86
C GLU A 31 -8.71 -7.01 14.27
N GLY A 32 -8.31 -6.16 13.31
CA GLY A 32 -7.40 -5.04 13.52
C GLY A 32 -5.92 -5.46 13.57
N LYS A 33 -5.61 -6.72 13.26
CA LYS A 33 -4.23 -7.21 13.24
C LYS A 33 -3.54 -6.73 11.98
N GLU A 34 -2.33 -6.19 12.15
CA GLU A 34 -1.52 -5.69 11.04
C GLU A 34 -1.05 -6.84 10.14
N ILE A 35 -1.18 -6.62 8.83
CA ILE A 35 -0.71 -7.53 7.79
C ILE A 35 0.74 -7.20 7.47
N THR A 36 1.58 -8.22 7.44
CA THR A 36 2.98 -8.06 7.07
C THR A 36 3.10 -7.68 5.59
N VAL A 37 3.70 -6.51 5.36
CA VAL A 37 3.91 -5.91 4.04
C VAL A 37 5.39 -5.59 3.84
N GLY A 38 5.80 -5.61 2.58
CA GLY A 38 7.13 -5.22 2.17
C GLY A 38 7.32 -3.71 2.21
N LYS A 39 8.52 -3.27 1.79
CA LYS A 39 8.87 -1.85 1.77
C LYS A 39 7.98 -1.07 0.79
N LEU A 40 7.34 -0.02 1.30
CA LEU A 40 6.61 0.94 0.48
C LEU A 40 7.56 1.59 -0.55
N SER A 41 7.11 1.69 -1.80
CA SER A 41 7.88 2.28 -2.89
C SER A 41 6.97 3.06 -3.84
N LEU A 42 7.57 3.89 -4.69
CA LEU A 42 6.86 4.49 -5.82
C LEU A 42 6.97 3.55 -7.02
N ASP A 43 5.98 3.62 -7.92
CA ASP A 43 6.15 3.06 -9.24
C ASP A 43 7.34 3.74 -9.96
N PRO A 44 8.24 2.97 -10.61
CA PRO A 44 9.48 3.49 -11.17
C PRO A 44 9.29 4.43 -12.36
N VAL A 45 8.11 4.42 -12.99
CA VAL A 45 7.79 5.27 -14.14
C VAL A 45 6.62 6.23 -13.86
N ASN A 46 5.95 6.11 -12.71
CA ASN A 46 4.89 7.01 -12.29
C ASN A 46 4.93 7.31 -10.78
N ASN A 47 5.43 8.49 -10.40
CA ASN A 47 5.54 8.90 -9.00
C ASN A 47 4.20 9.26 -8.33
N THR A 48 3.05 9.17 -9.03
CA THR A 48 1.72 9.32 -8.43
C THR A 48 1.15 7.99 -7.93
N LYS A 49 1.89 6.88 -8.11
CA LYS A 49 1.50 5.53 -7.68
C LYS A 49 2.40 5.04 -6.55
N LEU A 50 1.78 4.69 -5.42
CA LEU A 50 2.45 3.95 -4.34
C LEU A 50 2.24 2.45 -4.52
N LEU A 51 3.31 1.70 -4.36
CA LEU A 51 3.36 0.24 -4.40
C LEU A 51 3.66 -0.29 -3.00
N LEU A 52 2.74 -1.09 -2.46
CA LEU A 52 2.90 -1.80 -1.20
C LEU A 52 2.88 -3.31 -1.46
N PRO A 53 4.06 -3.96 -1.58
CA PRO A 53 4.15 -5.39 -1.80
C PRO A 53 3.63 -6.16 -0.58
N LEU A 54 2.91 -7.26 -0.79
CA LEU A 54 2.50 -8.18 0.28
C LEU A 54 3.58 -9.23 0.49
N GLU A 55 3.97 -9.54 1.72
CA GLU A 55 5.00 -10.58 1.96
C GLU A 55 4.46 -12.02 1.82
N GLY A 56 3.15 -12.16 1.86
CA GLY A 56 2.42 -13.42 1.71
C GLY A 56 1.07 -13.23 1.03
N GLU A 57 0.33 -14.32 0.91
CA GLU A 57 -1.05 -14.28 0.44
C GLU A 57 -1.99 -13.81 1.54
N LEU A 58 -3.02 -13.08 1.14
CA LEU A 58 -4.13 -12.72 2.04
C LEU A 58 -5.10 -13.89 2.08
N ALA A 59 -5.53 -14.26 3.28
CA ALA A 59 -6.65 -15.17 3.45
C ALA A 59 -7.96 -14.51 2.96
N GLU A 60 -8.98 -15.32 2.73
CA GLU A 60 -10.32 -14.80 2.51
C GLU A 60 -10.78 -13.98 3.73
N GLY A 61 -11.33 -12.79 3.48
CA GLY A 61 -11.73 -11.89 4.56
C GLY A 61 -11.69 -10.42 4.18
N ASN A 62 -12.04 -9.58 5.16
CA ASN A 62 -12.06 -8.13 5.02
C ASN A 62 -10.75 -7.53 5.54
N TYR A 63 -10.28 -6.51 4.82
CA TYR A 63 -9.06 -5.78 5.11
C TYR A 63 -9.33 -4.27 5.07
N SER A 64 -8.69 -3.53 5.96
CA SER A 64 -8.65 -2.07 5.95
C SER A 64 -7.27 -1.60 5.52
N VAL A 65 -7.23 -0.58 4.66
CA VAL A 65 -6.01 0.11 4.25
C VAL A 65 -6.11 1.54 4.77
N ASP A 66 -5.30 1.87 5.76
CA ASP A 66 -5.13 3.24 6.25
C ASP A 66 -3.89 3.84 5.59
N TRP A 67 -4.00 5.06 5.06
CA TRP A 67 -2.89 5.74 4.42
C TRP A 67 -2.79 7.20 4.89
N SER A 68 -1.56 7.69 4.91
CA SER A 68 -1.26 9.11 5.00
C SER A 68 -0.07 9.42 4.09
N VAL A 69 -0.26 10.33 3.16
CA VAL A 69 0.73 10.67 2.15
C VAL A 69 1.02 12.16 2.17
N VAL A 70 2.21 12.52 1.69
CA VAL A 70 2.61 13.90 1.42
C VAL A 70 2.84 14.01 -0.08
N SER A 71 2.16 14.92 -0.75
CA SER A 71 2.42 15.23 -2.16
C SER A 71 3.71 16.04 -2.30
N VAL A 72 4.30 16.03 -3.50
CA VAL A 72 5.53 16.80 -3.84
C VAL A 72 5.36 18.31 -3.70
N ASP A 73 4.12 18.82 -3.63
CA ASP A 73 3.81 20.21 -3.34
C ASP A 73 3.76 20.53 -1.83
N GLY A 74 3.95 19.51 -0.97
CA GLY A 74 4.02 19.62 0.48
C GLY A 74 2.70 19.37 1.22
N HIS A 75 1.57 19.16 0.53
CA HIS A 75 0.31 18.91 1.21
C HIS A 75 0.24 17.49 1.78
N LYS A 76 -0.18 17.38 3.05
CA LYS A 76 -0.43 16.10 3.71
C LYS A 76 -1.91 15.75 3.63
N THR A 77 -2.19 14.56 3.11
CA THR A 77 -3.54 13.97 3.09
C THR A 77 -3.54 12.61 3.81
N LYS A 78 -4.74 12.18 4.21
CA LYS A 78 -4.96 10.87 4.83
C LYS A 78 -6.33 10.33 4.45
N GLY A 79 -6.48 9.02 4.51
CA GLY A 79 -7.75 8.36 4.27
C GLY A 79 -7.66 6.88 4.58
N SER A 80 -8.78 6.20 4.36
CA SER A 80 -8.85 4.76 4.46
C SER A 80 -9.88 4.19 3.49
N TYR A 81 -9.68 2.93 3.11
CA TYR A 81 -10.67 2.15 2.38
C TYR A 81 -10.63 0.70 2.84
N GLN A 82 -11.69 -0.04 2.54
CA GLN A 82 -11.80 -1.46 2.86
C GLN A 82 -11.97 -2.27 1.59
N PHE A 83 -11.42 -3.48 1.58
CA PHE A 83 -11.64 -4.45 0.50
C PHE A 83 -11.79 -5.85 1.09
N SER A 84 -12.36 -6.75 0.30
CA SER A 84 -12.52 -8.16 0.67
C SER A 84 -11.78 -9.04 -0.31
N VAL A 85 -11.09 -10.06 0.21
CA VAL A 85 -10.54 -11.18 -0.56
C VAL A 85 -11.53 -12.32 -0.50
N LYS A 86 -11.78 -12.94 -1.65
CA LYS A 86 -12.67 -14.09 -1.86
C LYS A 86 -11.93 -15.20 -2.58
#